data_AF-L5K8Y8-F1
#
_entry.id   AF-L5K8Y8-F1
#
_cell.length_a   1.000
_cell.length_b   1.000
_cell.length_c   1.000
_cell.angle_alpha   90.00
_cell.angle_beta   90.00
_cell.angle_gamma   90.00
#
_symmetry.space_group_name_H-M   'P 1'
#
loop_
_entity.id
_entity.type
_entity.pdbx_description
1 polymer ?
#
loop_
_entity_poly.entity_id
_entity_poly.type
_entity_poly.pdbx_seq_one_letter_code
_entity_poly.pdbx_strand_id
1 'polypeptide(L)'
;MAQVLAVVKKQEVKKVVNSLFEKRPKNFGIGQDIQPKRDLTCSVSLPSYIWLQWQRAILYKHLKVPLVINQFTQALDCQTVTQLLKLVHKSRPERDKAREEAEIVSLA
;
A
#
# COMPACT_ATOMS: atom_id res chain seq x y z
N MET A 1 14.60 57.73 4.75
CA MET A 1 13.99 56.41 4.53
C MET A 1 14.96 55.55 3.70
N ALA A 2 15.89 54.85 4.34
CA ALA A 2 16.65 53.79 3.70
C ALA A 2 17.17 52.86 4.80
N GLN A 3 16.60 51.65 4.91
CA GLN A 3 17.08 50.61 5.80
C GLN A 3 18.08 49.75 5.01
N VAL A 4 19.34 49.73 5.44
CA VAL A 4 20.38 48.86 4.88
C VAL A 4 20.29 47.51 5.61
N LEU A 5 19.97 46.46 4.85
CA LEU A 5 19.92 45.09 5.34
C LEU A 5 21.34 44.63 5.72
N ALA A 6 21.59 44.40 7.00
CA ALA A 6 22.84 43.85 7.49
C ALA A 6 22.97 42.38 7.06
N VAL A 7 23.91 42.11 6.15
CA VAL A 7 24.30 40.77 5.73
C VAL A 7 25.04 40.08 6.88
N VAL A 8 24.33 39.28 7.66
CA VAL A 8 24.90 38.41 8.69
C VAL A 8 25.69 37.30 7.97
N LYS A 9 27.02 37.39 8.01
CA LYS A 9 27.92 36.32 7.54
C LYS A 9 27.76 35.11 8.45
N LYS A 10 27.15 34.05 7.91
CA LYS A 10 26.99 32.75 8.58
C LYS A 10 28.38 32.16 8.83
N GLN A 11 28.74 32.02 10.10
CA GLN A 11 30.04 31.50 10.50
C GLN A 11 30.07 29.99 10.26
N GLU A 12 30.91 29.55 9.31
CA GLU A 12 31.07 28.15 8.97
C GLU A 12 31.78 27.41 10.12
N VAL A 13 31.02 26.57 10.83
CA VAL A 13 31.56 25.71 11.88
C VAL A 13 32.47 24.67 11.23
N LYS A 14 33.79 24.90 11.33
CA LYS A 14 34.81 23.93 10.92
C LYS A 14 34.73 22.72 11.84
N LYS A 15 34.12 21.64 11.35
CA LYS A 15 34.12 20.33 12.04
C LYS A 15 35.57 19.87 12.17
N VAL A 16 36.00 19.56 13.39
CA VAL A 16 37.32 18.96 13.67
C VAL A 16 37.35 17.59 12.98
N VAL A 17 38.00 17.50 11.82
CA VAL A 17 38.16 16.26 11.08
C VAL A 17 39.34 15.51 11.68
N ASN A 18 39.08 14.33 12.25
CA ASN A 18 40.13 13.43 12.71
C ASN A 18 40.91 12.92 11.50
N SER A 19 42.20 13.24 11.42
CA SER A 19 43.10 12.90 10.30
C SER A 19 43.21 11.39 10.03
N LEU A 20 42.83 10.55 10.98
CA LEU A 20 42.86 9.09 10.85
C LEU A 20 41.72 8.53 9.98
N PHE A 21 40.68 9.31 9.66
CA PHE A 21 39.53 8.85 8.89
C PHE A 21 39.41 9.57 7.56
N GLU A 22 39.62 8.81 6.48
CA GLU A 22 39.41 9.26 5.10
C GLU A 22 38.01 8.88 4.61
N LYS A 23 37.42 9.72 3.76
CA LYS A 23 36.20 9.37 3.04
C LYS A 23 36.54 8.38 1.93
N ARG A 24 35.88 7.23 1.90
CA ARG A 24 35.99 6.21 0.82
C ARG A 24 34.67 6.08 0.07
N PRO A 25 34.33 7.02 -0.83
CA PRO A 25 33.11 6.92 -1.64
C PRO A 25 33.25 5.75 -2.61
N LYS A 26 32.21 4.92 -2.70
CA LYS A 26 32.10 3.85 -3.70
C LYS A 26 31.31 4.34 -4.90
N ASN A 27 31.75 3.96 -6.10
CA ASN A 27 31.07 4.26 -7.35
C ASN A 27 30.21 3.07 -7.78
N PHE A 28 28.89 3.21 -7.73
CA PHE A 28 27.93 2.16 -8.05
C PHE A 28 27.42 2.19 -9.50
N GLY A 29 28.15 2.87 -10.39
CA GLY A 29 27.91 2.86 -11.83
C GLY A 29 28.08 1.48 -12.46
N ILE A 30 27.68 1.35 -13.72
CA ILE A 30 27.82 0.10 -14.47
C ILE A 30 29.32 -0.23 -14.63
N GLY A 31 29.76 -1.41 -14.20
CA GLY A 31 31.14 -1.88 -14.32
C GLY A 31 32.13 -1.30 -13.29
N GLN A 32 31.65 -0.66 -12.23
CA GLN A 32 32.46 -0.09 -11.15
C GLN A 32 32.39 -0.96 -9.89
N ASP A 33 32.23 -0.38 -8.70
CA ASP A 33 32.15 -1.13 -7.44
C ASP A 33 30.91 -2.04 -7.36
N ILE A 34 30.99 -3.07 -6.50
CA ILE A 34 29.89 -3.99 -6.23
C ILE A 34 28.64 -3.23 -5.79
N GLN A 35 27.53 -3.52 -6.46
CA GLN A 35 26.25 -2.91 -6.16
C GLN A 35 25.80 -3.23 -4.73
N PRO A 36 25.24 -2.26 -3.99
CA PRO A 36 24.67 -2.52 -2.68
C PRO A 36 23.44 -3.44 -2.83
N LYS A 37 23.02 -4.06 -1.73
CA LYS A 37 21.74 -4.79 -1.70
C LYS A 37 20.61 -3.79 -1.95
N ARG A 38 19.76 -4.07 -2.95
CA ARG A 38 18.59 -3.26 -3.32
C ARG A 38 17.32 -4.07 -3.09
N ASP A 39 16.18 -3.39 -3.10
CA ASP A 39 14.91 -4.10 -3.18
C ASP A 39 14.79 -4.78 -4.55
N LEU A 40 14.52 -6.09 -4.55
CA LEU A 40 14.38 -6.93 -5.73
C LEU A 40 12.93 -7.38 -5.97
N THR A 41 11.95 -6.84 -5.25
CA THR A 41 10.52 -7.20 -5.36
C THR A 41 10.02 -7.33 -6.80
N CYS A 42 10.45 -6.45 -7.72
CA CYS A 42 10.04 -6.48 -9.13
C CYS A 42 10.89 -7.40 -10.03
N SER A 43 12.10 -7.79 -9.61
CA SER A 43 13.05 -8.58 -10.41
C SER A 43 13.19 -10.03 -9.95
N VAL A 44 12.57 -10.37 -8.81
CA VAL A 44 12.45 -11.74 -8.35
C VAL A 44 11.44 -12.47 -9.22
N SER A 45 11.77 -13.71 -9.60
CA SER A 45 10.78 -14.62 -10.18
C SER A 45 9.69 -14.89 -9.15
N LEU A 46 8.54 -14.24 -9.32
CA LEU A 46 7.40 -14.45 -8.41
C LEU A 46 6.87 -15.89 -8.56
N PRO A 47 6.26 -16.45 -7.51
CA PRO A 47 5.55 -17.71 -7.60
C PRO A 47 4.51 -17.71 -8.73
N SER A 48 4.34 -18.86 -9.40
CA SER A 48 3.51 -18.99 -10.61
C SER A 48 2.06 -18.54 -10.41
N TYR A 49 1.48 -18.76 -9.22
CA TYR A 49 0.10 -18.35 -8.94
C TYR A 49 -0.07 -16.82 -8.90
N ILE A 50 0.96 -16.07 -8.48
CA ILE A 50 0.91 -14.60 -8.47
C ILE A 50 0.97 -14.08 -9.90
N TRP A 51 1.87 -14.64 -10.72
CA TRP A 51 1.95 -14.31 -12.14
C TRP A 51 0.62 -14.54 -12.86
N LEU A 52 -0.03 -15.68 -12.62
CA LEU A 52 -1.31 -16.00 -13.23
C LEU A 52 -2.41 -15.00 -12.81
N GLN A 53 -2.46 -14.61 -11.54
CA GLN A 53 -3.39 -13.59 -11.04
C GLN A 53 -3.15 -12.23 -11.71
N TRP A 54 -1.89 -11.83 -11.87
CA TRP A 54 -1.53 -10.56 -12.49
C TRP A 54 -1.83 -10.54 -13.97
N GLN A 55 -1.45 -11.60 -14.70
CA GLN A 55 -1.77 -11.76 -16.12
C GLN A 55 -3.29 -11.71 -16.34
N ARG A 56 -4.07 -12.38 -15.50
CA ARG A 56 -5.53 -12.30 -15.54
C ARG A 56 -6.04 -10.87 -15.34
N ALA A 57 -5.51 -10.15 -14.36
CA ALA A 57 -5.88 -8.75 -14.10
C ALA A 57 -5.50 -7.81 -15.25
N ILE A 58 -4.33 -8.00 -15.87
CA ILE A 58 -3.88 -7.27 -17.06
C ILE A 58 -4.83 -7.57 -18.22
N LEU A 59 -5.16 -8.84 -18.46
CA LEU A 59 -6.03 -9.25 -19.56
C LEU A 59 -7.41 -8.59 -19.47
N TYR A 60 -8.03 -8.55 -18.28
CA TYR A 60 -9.32 -7.88 -18.08
C TYR A 60 -9.27 -6.37 -18.36
N LYS A 61 -8.13 -5.71 -18.18
CA LYS A 61 -7.97 -4.28 -18.48
C LYS A 61 -7.76 -4.03 -19.98
N HIS A 62 -7.05 -4.92 -20.66
CA HIS A 62 -6.67 -4.73 -22.07
C HIS A 62 -7.75 -5.20 -23.04
N LEU A 63 -8.50 -6.24 -22.69
CA LEU A 63 -9.59 -6.73 -23.54
C LEU A 63 -10.88 -5.94 -23.29
N LYS A 64 -11.71 -5.84 -24.34
CA LYS A 64 -13.06 -5.30 -24.21
C LYS A 64 -13.94 -6.29 -23.46
N VAL A 65 -14.30 -5.93 -22.23
CA VAL A 65 -15.19 -6.73 -21.38
C VAL A 65 -16.64 -6.40 -21.72
N PRO A 66 -17.50 -7.41 -22.02
CA PRO A 66 -18.93 -7.20 -22.24
C PRO A 66 -19.63 -6.54 -21.05
N LEU A 67 -20.65 -5.71 -21.30
CA LEU A 67 -21.36 -4.94 -20.25
C LEU A 67 -21.90 -5.81 -19.11
N VAL A 68 -22.41 -7.01 -19.45
CA VAL A 68 -22.93 -8.00 -18.49
C VAL A 68 -21.90 -8.36 -17.42
N ILE A 69 -20.62 -8.37 -17.77
CA ILE A 69 -19.52 -8.66 -16.83
C ILE A 69 -19.01 -7.35 -16.20
N ASN A 70 -18.95 -6.27 -16.98
CA ASN A 70 -18.43 -4.99 -16.52
C ASN A 70 -19.30 -4.33 -15.43
N GLN A 71 -20.60 -4.62 -15.39
CA GLN A 71 -21.51 -4.10 -14.34
C GLN A 71 -21.04 -4.44 -12.92
N PHE A 72 -20.36 -5.57 -12.73
CA PHE A 72 -19.84 -5.99 -11.42
C PHE A 72 -18.55 -5.26 -11.02
N THR A 73 -17.90 -4.59 -11.96
CA THR A 73 -16.73 -3.75 -11.67
C THR A 73 -17.17 -2.37 -11.15
N GLN A 74 -18.38 -1.93 -11.50
CA GLN A 74 -18.98 -0.69 -11.02
C GLN A 74 -19.72 -0.96 -9.70
N ALA A 75 -19.05 -0.68 -8.58
CA ALA A 75 -19.59 -0.89 -7.24
C ALA A 75 -20.26 0.38 -6.67
N LEU A 76 -21.08 0.20 -5.63
CA LEU A 76 -21.63 1.30 -4.83
C LEU A 76 -20.53 2.05 -4.06
N ASP A 77 -20.78 3.30 -3.71
CA ASP A 77 -19.85 4.14 -2.98
C ASP A 77 -19.64 3.67 -1.53
N CYS A 78 -18.48 4.03 -0.95
CA CYS A 78 -18.09 3.59 0.38
C CYS A 78 -19.07 4.04 1.49
N GLN A 79 -19.68 5.22 1.38
CA GLN A 79 -20.64 5.70 2.40
C GLN A 79 -21.92 4.87 2.39
N THR A 80 -22.51 4.68 1.21
CA THR A 80 -23.73 3.89 1.02
C THR A 80 -23.51 2.43 1.42
N VAL A 81 -22.39 1.83 1.03
CA VAL A 81 -22.03 0.45 1.44
C VAL A 81 -21.95 0.34 2.97
N THR A 82 -21.33 1.31 3.64
CA THR A 82 -21.21 1.29 5.11
C THR A 82 -22.57 1.37 5.80
N GLN A 83 -23.47 2.21 5.30
CA GLN A 83 -24.84 2.33 5.85
C GLN A 83 -25.65 1.05 5.61
N LEU A 84 -25.59 0.50 4.39
CA LEU A 84 -26.26 -0.74 4.03
C LEU A 84 -25.75 -1.92 4.87
N LEU A 85 -24.43 -2.07 5.02
CA LEU A 85 -23.87 -3.17 5.81
C LEU A 85 -24.23 -3.07 7.30
N LYS A 86 -24.31 -1.86 7.87
CA LYS A 86 -24.83 -1.66 9.23
C LYS A 86 -26.28 -2.12 9.37
N LEU A 87 -27.13 -1.78 8.38
CA LEU A 87 -28.53 -2.21 8.35
C LEU A 87 -28.65 -3.73 8.21
N VAL A 88 -27.94 -4.33 7.26
CA VAL A 88 -27.94 -5.78 7.03
C VAL A 88 -27.41 -6.53 8.24
N HIS A 89 -26.40 -6.00 8.92
CA HIS A 89 -25.87 -6.60 10.15
C HIS A 89 -26.90 -6.57 11.29
N LYS A 90 -27.69 -5.50 11.41
CA LYS A 90 -28.79 -5.42 12.38
C LYS A 90 -29.87 -6.46 12.09
N SER A 91 -30.16 -6.71 10.82
CA SER A 91 -31.17 -7.68 10.37
C SER A 91 -30.59 -9.06 10.07
N ARG A 92 -29.42 -9.41 10.62
CA ARG A 92 -28.79 -10.70 10.35
C ARG A 92 -29.62 -11.82 11.00
N PRO A 93 -29.96 -12.89 10.28
CA PRO A 93 -30.65 -14.02 10.88
C PRO A 93 -29.80 -14.62 12.02
N GLU A 94 -30.48 -15.05 13.08
CA GLU A 94 -29.83 -15.77 14.19
C GLU A 94 -29.11 -17.01 13.67
N ARG A 95 -27.95 -17.32 14.26
CA ARG A 95 -27.21 -18.55 13.96
C ARG A 95 -27.91 -19.74 14.58
N ASP A 96 -27.75 -20.92 13.98
CA ASP A 96 -28.47 -22.14 14.36
C ASP A 96 -28.40 -22.44 15.88
N LYS A 97 -27.23 -22.27 16.50
CA LYS A 97 -27.08 -22.44 17.96
C LYS A 97 -27.84 -21.41 18.80
N ALA A 98 -27.87 -20.16 18.36
CA ALA A 98 -28.57 -19.08 19.06
C ALA A 98 -30.09 -19.21 18.92
N ARG A 99 -30.56 -19.78 17.80
CA ARG A 99 -31.97 -20.15 17.62
C ARG A 99 -32.37 -21.28 18.55
N GLU A 100 -31.57 -22.34 18.61
CA GLU A 100 -31.82 -23.47 19.51
C GLU A 100 -31.84 -23.03 20.98
N GLU A 101 -30.90 -22.19 21.41
CA GLU A 101 -30.88 -21.60 22.75
C GLU A 101 -32.09 -20.66 22.99
N ALA A 102 -32.48 -19.83 22.01
CA ALA A 102 -33.65 -18.95 22.12
C ALA A 102 -34.97 -19.73 22.16
N GLU A 103 -35.10 -20.81 21.38
CA GLU A 103 -36.24 -21.72 21.40
C GLU A 103 -36.34 -22.43 22.76
N ILE A 104 -35.24 -22.98 23.28
CA ILE A 104 -35.18 -23.61 24.61
C ILE A 104 -35.54 -22.60 25.71
N VAL A 105 -35.00 -21.38 25.68
CA VAL A 105 -35.30 -20.33 26.66
C VAL A 105 -36.75 -19.85 26.56
N SER A 106 -37.37 -19.87 25.38
CA SER A 106 -38.77 -19.47 25.19
C SER A 106 -39.79 -20.53 25.62
N LEU A 107 -39.35 -21.80 25.72
CA LEU A 107 -40.15 -22.92 26.18
C LEU A 107 -40.05 -23.15 27.70
N ALA A 108 -39.11 -22.48 28.38
CA ALA A 108 -38.91 -22.52 29.83
C ALA A 108 -39.62 -21.36 30.53
#